data_AF-A0A9W9Y7W8-F1
#
_entry.id   AF-A0A9W9Y7W8-F1
#
_cell.length_a   1.000
_cell.length_b   1.000
_cell.length_c   1.000
_cell.angle_alpha   90.00
_cell.angle_beta   90.00
_cell.angle_gamma   90.00
#
_symmetry.space_group_name_H-M   'P 1'
#
loop_
_entity.id
_entity.type
_entity.pdbx_description
1 polymer ?
#
loop_
_entity_poly.entity_id
_entity_poly.type
_entity_poly.pdbx_seq_one_letter_code
_entity_poly.pdbx_strand_id
1 'polypeptide(L)' 'MMGTLTASLWFFREAFLKPTFTGQSKLKSYVIKSAIGFLIWFAGLMAWILIYQKYRASWGELGDKISFVIPLGEP' A
#
# COMPACT_ATOMS: atom_id res chain seq x y z
N MET A 1 -19.22 -8.32 -16.78
CA MET A 1 -17.96 -8.49 -16.04
C MET A 1 -18.11 -7.81 -14.68
N MET A 2 -18.53 -8.54 -13.64
CA MET A 2 -18.76 -7.97 -12.29
C MET A 2 -18.54 -9.10 -11.28
N GLY A 3 -17.28 -9.39 -10.93
CA GLY A 3 -16.96 -10.64 -10.22
C GLY A 3 -15.64 -10.72 -9.47
N THR A 4 -14.90 -9.62 -9.29
CA THR A 4 -13.57 -9.69 -8.63
C THR A 4 -13.53 -9.10 -7.21
N LEU A 5 -14.56 -8.37 -6.77
CA LEU A 5 -14.53 -7.70 -5.45
C LEU A 5 -15.02 -8.58 -4.28
N THR A 6 -15.87 -9.60 -4.54
CA THR A 6 -16.45 -10.45 -3.49
C THR A 6 -15.48 -11.49 -2.95
N ALA A 7 -14.60 -12.03 -3.81
CA ALA A 7 -13.62 -13.04 -3.40
C ALA A 7 -12.63 -12.51 -2.36
N SER A 8 -12.16 -11.27 -2.54
CA SER A 8 -11.18 -10.63 -1.65
C SER A 8 -11.74 -10.41 -0.24
N LEU A 9 -12.99 -9.94 -0.12
CA LEU A 9 -13.64 -9.76 1.19
C LEU A 9 -13.91 -11.09 1.89
N TRP A 10 -14.31 -12.12 1.14
CA TRP A 10 -14.60 -13.42 1.70
C TRP A 10 -13.33 -14.11 2.23
N PHE A 11 -12.23 -14.08 1.46
CA PHE A 11 -10.94 -14.62 1.90
C PHE A 11 -10.35 -13.87 3.09
N PHE A 12 -10.48 -12.55 3.13
CA PHE A 12 -10.05 -11.75 4.28
C PHE A 12 -10.79 -12.17 5.56
N ARG A 13 -12.10 -12.42 5.46
CA ARG A 13 -12.88 -12.88 6.60
C ARG A 13 -12.44 -14.28 7.06
N GLU A 14 -12.23 -15.21 6.12
CA GLU A 14 -11.85 -16.59 6.40
C GLU A 14 -10.44 -16.71 7.01
N ALA A 15 -9.50 -15.86 6.56
CA ALA A 15 -8.11 -15.87 7.01
C ALA A 15 -7.91 -15.23 8.40
N PHE A 16 -8.72 -14.23 8.76
CA PHE A 16 -8.54 -13.48 10.00
C PHE A 16 -9.50 -13.89 11.14
N LEU A 17 -10.67 -14.48 10.87
CA LEU A 17 -11.68 -14.79 11.91
C LEU A 17 -11.70 -16.25 12.41
N LYS A 18 -11.00 -17.20 11.79
CA LYS A 18 -11.00 -18.59 12.29
C LYS A 18 -10.14 -18.76 13.55
N PRO A 19 -10.66 -19.40 14.63
CA PRO A 19 -9.87 -19.70 15.81
C PRO A 19 -8.80 -20.73 15.53
N THR A 20 -7.72 -20.64 16.29
CA THR A 20 -6.40 -21.13 15.93
C THR A 20 -6.17 -22.63 16.14
N PHE A 21 -5.81 -23.35 15.08
CA PHE A 21 -5.26 -24.71 15.11
C PHE A 21 -3.84 -24.73 15.73
N THR A 22 -3.42 -25.85 16.30
CA THR A 22 -2.24 -26.03 17.19
C THR A 22 -0.86 -25.74 16.58
N GLY A 23 -0.76 -25.33 15.31
CA GLY A 23 0.47 -24.83 14.65
C GLY A 23 0.49 -23.31 14.36
N GLN A 24 -0.57 -22.57 14.71
CA GLN A 24 -0.75 -21.17 14.27
C GLN A 24 0.10 -20.12 14.99
N SER A 25 0.73 -20.42 16.13
CA SER A 25 1.49 -19.42 16.89
C SER A 25 2.67 -18.84 16.09
N LYS A 26 3.43 -19.70 15.40
CA LYS A 26 4.53 -19.25 14.51
C LYS A 26 3.99 -18.49 13.30
N LEU A 27 2.91 -18.99 12.67
CA LEU A 27 2.31 -18.35 11.50
C LEU A 27 1.74 -16.95 11.82
N LYS A 28 1.08 -16.78 12.97
CA LYS A 28 0.62 -15.47 13.46
C LYS A 28 1.77 -14.50 13.66
N SER A 29 2.89 -14.94 14.23
CA SER A 29 4.07 -14.09 14.39
C SER A 29 4.62 -13.61 13.04
N TYR A 30 4.67 -14.48 12.03
CA TYR A 30 5.07 -14.08 10.68
C TYR A 30 4.08 -13.09 10.05
N VAL A 31 2.77 -13.33 10.16
CA VAL A 31 1.74 -12.43 9.62
C VAL A 31 1.83 -11.05 10.28
N ILE A 32 2.04 -10.98 11.60
CA ILE A 32 2.20 -9.71 12.32
C ILE A 32 3.47 -8.98 11.88
N LYS A 33 4.60 -9.68 11.73
CA LYS A 33 5.85 -9.09 11.23
C LYS A 33 5.71 -8.58 9.80
N SER A 34 5.04 -9.32 8.93
CA SER A 34 4.73 -8.88 7.56
C SER A 34 3.77 -7.69 7.54
N ALA A 35 2.78 -7.64 8.43
CA ALA A 35 1.88 -6.50 8.55
C ALA A 35 2.60 -5.22 9.02
N ILE A 36 3.54 -5.34 9.97
CA ILE A 36 4.38 -4.21 10.41
C ILE A 36 5.25 -3.72 9.25
N GLY A 37 5.91 -4.64 8.54
CA GLY A 37 6.72 -4.30 7.35
C GLY A 37 5.88 -3.60 6.28
N PHE A 38 4.66 -4.08 6.05
CA PHE A 38 3.70 -3.44 5.14
C PHE A 38 3.33 -2.04 5.60
N LEU A 39 3.02 -1.83 6.88
CA LEU A 39 2.67 -0.50 7.41
C LEU A 39 3.83 0.50 7.29
N ILE A 40 5.06 0.06 7.55
CA ILE A 40 6.26 0.90 7.39
C ILE A 40 6.43 1.31 5.92
N TRP A 41 6.34 0.34 5.00
CA TRP A 41 6.42 0.61 3.56
C TRP A 41 5.28 1.49 3.08
N PHE A 42 4.06 1.26 3.56
CA PHE A 42 2.89 2.04 3.23
C PHE A 42 3.04 3.49 3.70
N ALA A 43 3.49 3.71 4.94
CA ALA A 43 3.76 5.04 5.47
C ALA A 43 4.87 5.75 4.68
N GLY A 44 5.95 5.04 4.33
CA GLY A 44 7.04 5.57 3.50
C GLY A 44 6.56 5.98 2.11
N LEU A 45 5.78 5.13 1.44
CA LEU A 45 5.19 5.44 0.13
C LEU A 45 4.21 6.60 0.20
N MET A 46 3.35 6.64 1.23
CA MET A 46 2.43 7.74 1.45
C MET A 46 3.18 9.06 1.67
N ALA A 47 4.20 9.06 2.51
CA ALA A 47 5.03 10.24 2.75
C ALA A 47 5.72 10.70 1.45
N TRP A 48 6.29 9.76 0.68
CA TRP A 48 6.90 10.05 -0.61
C TRP A 48 5.91 10.67 -1.60
N ILE A 49 4.71 10.09 -1.73
CA ILE A 49 3.66 10.63 -2.60
C ILE A 49 3.26 12.04 -2.17
N LEU A 50 3.05 12.28 -0.87
CA LEU A 50 2.66 13.59 -0.36
C LEU A 50 3.74 14.65 -0.59
N ILE A 51 5.01 14.32 -0.34
CA ILE A 51 6.15 15.20 -0.62
C ILE A 51 6.23 15.49 -2.12
N TYR A 52 6.12 14.44 -2.94
CA TYR A 52 6.17 14.56 -4.38
C TYR A 52 5.05 15.47 -4.91
N GLN A 53 3.80 15.23 -4.52
CA GLN A 53 2.67 16.04 -4.97
C GLN A 53 2.77 17.49 -4.47
N LYS A 54 3.24 17.72 -3.24
CA LYS A 54 3.34 19.07 -2.65
C LYS A 54 4.49 19.90 -3.23
N TYR A 55 5.63 19.28 -3.48
CA TYR A 55 6.85 19.97 -3.88
C TYR A 55 7.22 19.77 -5.35
N ARG A 56 6.47 18.96 -6.11
CA ARG A 56 6.63 18.76 -7.57
C ARG A 56 6.88 20.07 -8.30
N ALA A 57 6.01 21.06 -8.11
CA ALA A 57 6.09 22.35 -8.80
C ALA A 57 7.35 23.14 -8.40
N SER A 58 7.83 22.96 -7.15
CA SER A 58 9.05 23.63 -6.68
C SER A 58 10.34 22.92 -7.09
N TRP A 59 10.26 21.70 -7.65
CA TRP A 59 11.43 20.92 -8.08
C TRP A 59 11.82 21.19 -9.54
N GLY A 60 10.98 21.91 -10.29
CA GLY A 60 11.24 22.31 -11.68
C GLY A 60 11.60 21.11 -12.57
N GLU A 61 12.70 21.21 -13.31
CA GLU A 61 13.19 20.16 -14.22
C GLU A 61 13.36 18.78 -13.56
N LEU A 62 13.74 18.72 -12.28
CA LEU A 62 13.88 17.44 -11.56
C LEU A 62 12.52 16.81 -11.32
N GLY A 63 11.50 17.62 -11.02
CA GLY A 63 10.11 17.18 -10.89
C GLY A 63 9.56 16.65 -12.22
N ASP A 64 9.90 17.28 -13.34
CA ASP A 64 9.47 16.83 -14.66
C ASP A 64 10.19 15.55 -15.10
N LYS A 65 11.48 15.40 -14.80
CA LYS A 65 12.27 14.20 -15.17
C LYS A 65 11.83 12.94 -14.43
N ILE A 66 11.37 13.07 -13.19
CA ILE A 66 10.85 11.95 -12.40
C ILE A 66 9.33 11.77 -12.54
N SER A 67 8.65 12.70 -13.22
CA SER A 67 7.24 12.60 -13.57
C SER A 67 7.05 11.66 -14.75
N PHE A 68 6.38 10.52 -14.52
CA PHE A 68 5.94 9.67 -15.62
C PHE A 68 4.74 10.27 -16.39
N VAL A 69 3.89 11.04 -15.69
CA VAL A 69 2.76 11.77 -16.28
C VAL A 69 2.86 13.23 -15.86
N ILE A 70 3.14 14.10 -16.83
CA ILE A 70 3.17 15.55 -16.64
C ILE A 70 1.75 16.08 -16.92
N PRO A 71 1.05 16.66 -15.94
CA PRO A 71 -0.25 17.26 -16.18
C PRO A 71 -0.09 18.48 -17.11
N LEU A 72 -0.73 18.46 -18.27
CA LEU A 72 -0.62 19.51 -19.30
C LEU A 72 -1.30 20.85 -18.93
N GLY A 73 -1.82 20.99 -17.71
CA GLY A 73 -2.62 22.15 -17.29
C GLY A 73 -2.37 22.67 -15.88
N GLU A 74 -1.46 22.07 -15.11
CA GLU A 74 -1.11 22.53 -13.76
C GLU A 74 0.42 22.72 -13.67
N PRO A 75 0.91 23.91 -13.29
CA PRO A 75 2.35 24.21 -13.19
C PRO A 75 3.01 23.54 -11.98
#